data_AF-A0A1B4XEM7-F1
#
_entry.id   AF-A0A1B4XEM7-F1
#
_cell.length_a   1.000
_cell.length_b   1.000
_cell.length_c   1.000
_cell.angle_alpha   90.00
_cell.angle_beta   90.00
_cell.angle_gamma   90.00
#
_symmetry.space_group_name_H-M   'P 1'
#
loop_
_entity.id
_entity.type
_entity.pdbx_description
1 polymer ?
#
loop_
_entity_poly.entity_id
_entity_poly.type
_entity_poly.pdbx_seq_one_letter_code
_entity_poly.pdbx_strand_id
1 'polypeptide(L)'
;MIRILFLVCAALLSATSLAETNVYGETNPEYDGKLSDPRLAVPPAFSAKTEPEIALCDYPLGVITKQVAFSRHGSPHKIVTLANSKEGWVYEIPHARGRNTYTLEFDDGVVIDVIYEDDDGLGTGTGVTATEMQAHKAQPVAPVPMP
;
A
#
# COMPACT_ATOMS: atom_id res chain seq x y z
N MET A 1 -48.20 -52.93 -22.48
CA MET A 1 -47.37 -52.28 -23.52
C MET A 1 -47.85 -50.85 -23.66
N ILE A 2 -47.00 -49.85 -23.35
CA ILE A 2 -47.00 -48.47 -23.89
C ILE A 2 -45.68 -47.82 -23.41
N ARG A 3 -44.86 -47.42 -24.37
CA ARG A 3 -43.70 -46.52 -24.24
C ARG A 3 -44.19 -45.09 -24.59
N ILE A 4 -43.34 -44.08 -24.37
CA ILE A 4 -43.44 -42.63 -24.76
C ILE A 4 -43.82 -41.77 -23.52
N LEU A 5 -43.15 -40.69 -23.11
CA LEU A 5 -42.06 -39.85 -23.63
C LEU A 5 -41.41 -39.15 -22.42
N PHE A 6 -40.08 -39.03 -22.36
CA PHE A 6 -39.42 -38.18 -21.39
C PHE A 6 -39.69 -36.70 -21.74
N LEU A 7 -40.33 -35.98 -20.84
CA LEU A 7 -40.71 -34.57 -21.02
C LEU A 7 -39.60 -33.64 -20.50
N VAL A 8 -38.95 -32.99 -21.46
CA VAL A 8 -38.46 -31.59 -21.53
C VAL A 8 -38.17 -30.83 -20.22
N CYS A 9 -36.92 -30.38 -20.17
CA CYS A 9 -36.31 -29.26 -19.43
C CYS A 9 -37.26 -28.14 -18.93
N ALA A 10 -37.12 -27.84 -17.64
CA ALA A 10 -37.29 -26.49 -17.09
C ALA A 10 -36.07 -26.19 -16.21
N ALA A 11 -35.30 -25.19 -16.62
CA ALA A 11 -34.21 -24.60 -15.88
C ALA A 11 -34.73 -23.88 -14.63
N LEU A 12 -33.94 -23.82 -13.56
CA LEU A 12 -33.50 -22.56 -12.97
C LEU A 12 -32.35 -22.82 -12.00
N LEU A 13 -31.34 -21.95 -12.10
CA LEU A 13 -30.06 -21.96 -11.41
C LEU A 13 -30.22 -22.13 -9.89
N SER A 14 -29.68 -23.21 -9.34
CA SER A 14 -29.19 -23.16 -7.96
C SER A 14 -27.96 -22.28 -7.96
N ALA A 15 -28.11 -21.03 -7.52
CA ALA A 15 -27.02 -20.10 -7.25
C ALA A 15 -26.08 -20.75 -6.23
N THR A 16 -24.99 -21.31 -6.72
CA THR A 16 -23.83 -21.64 -5.89
C THR A 16 -23.14 -20.31 -5.58
N SER A 17 -23.56 -19.71 -4.48
CA SER A 17 -22.78 -18.69 -3.76
C SER A 17 -21.51 -19.37 -3.26
N LEU A 18 -20.49 -19.43 -4.10
CA LEU A 18 -19.16 -19.86 -3.73
C LEU A 18 -18.29 -18.61 -3.67
N ALA A 19 -17.84 -18.34 -2.45
CA ALA A 19 -16.95 -17.28 -2.02
C ALA A 19 -16.07 -16.67 -3.13
N GLU A 20 -16.12 -15.35 -3.26
CA GLU A 20 -15.04 -14.55 -3.83
C GLU A 20 -13.78 -14.75 -2.98
N THR A 21 -13.03 -15.80 -3.25
CA THR A 21 -11.60 -15.85 -2.98
C THR A 21 -10.89 -15.16 -4.13
N ASN A 22 -10.94 -13.82 -4.16
CA ASN A 22 -9.93 -13.04 -4.87
C ASN A 22 -8.66 -13.03 -4.01
N VAL A 23 -8.09 -14.22 -3.83
CA VAL A 23 -6.74 -14.41 -3.32
C VAL A 23 -5.83 -14.03 -4.49
N TYR A 24 -5.16 -12.89 -4.38
CA TYR A 24 -4.06 -12.49 -5.26
C TYR A 24 -3.05 -13.65 -5.34
N GLY A 25 -3.19 -14.49 -6.36
CA GLY A 25 -2.48 -15.76 -6.48
C GLY A 25 -2.55 -16.40 -7.87
N GLU A 26 -3.45 -15.96 -8.76
CA GLU A 26 -3.43 -16.35 -10.17
C GLU A 26 -3.44 -15.11 -11.05
N THR A 27 -2.47 -15.03 -11.95
CA THR A 27 -2.08 -13.86 -12.77
C THR A 27 -1.21 -12.81 -12.07
N ASN A 28 -0.26 -13.24 -11.22
CA ASN A 28 0.96 -12.45 -11.11
C ASN A 28 1.71 -12.65 -12.43
N PRO A 29 1.82 -11.64 -13.33
CA PRO A 29 2.71 -11.80 -14.47
C PRO A 29 4.09 -12.12 -13.92
N GLU A 30 4.67 -13.20 -14.43
CA GLU A 30 6.03 -13.62 -14.14
C GLU A 30 6.94 -12.38 -14.26
N TYR A 31 7.37 -11.85 -13.12
CA TYR A 31 8.09 -10.59 -13.05
C TYR A 31 9.52 -10.83 -13.54
N ASP A 32 9.83 -10.39 -14.76
CA ASP A 32 11.09 -10.64 -15.47
C ASP A 32 12.29 -9.83 -14.94
N GLY A 33 12.12 -9.10 -13.83
CA GLY A 33 13.19 -8.37 -13.16
C GLY A 33 13.72 -7.15 -13.92
N LYS A 34 13.11 -6.74 -15.04
CA LYS A 34 13.58 -5.59 -15.83
C LYS A 34 12.91 -4.26 -15.43
N LEU A 35 13.13 -3.80 -14.20
CA LEU A 35 12.99 -2.37 -13.89
C LEU A 35 14.25 -1.64 -14.41
N SER A 36 14.29 -1.36 -15.72
CA SER A 36 15.42 -0.69 -16.38
C SER A 36 15.05 0.65 -17.04
N ASP A 37 13.91 1.24 -16.67
CA ASP A 37 13.65 2.65 -17.01
C ASP A 37 14.34 3.56 -15.97
N PRO A 38 15.42 4.29 -16.34
CA PRO A 38 16.14 5.18 -15.45
C PRO A 38 15.33 6.42 -15.02
N ARG A 39 14.09 6.60 -15.52
CA ARG A 39 13.18 7.69 -15.13
C ARG A 39 12.21 7.32 -14.02
N LEU A 40 12.16 6.06 -13.59
CA LEU A 40 11.31 5.65 -12.48
C LEU A 40 11.86 6.22 -11.18
N ALA A 41 11.07 7.07 -10.52
CA ALA A 41 11.38 7.55 -9.19
C ALA A 41 11.55 6.34 -8.25
N VAL A 42 12.66 6.29 -7.51
CA VAL A 42 12.96 5.17 -6.61
C VAL A 42 12.40 5.52 -5.23
N PRO A 43 11.44 4.73 -4.69
CA PRO A 43 10.95 4.99 -3.35
C PRO A 43 12.06 4.75 -2.32
N PRO A 44 12.20 5.64 -1.31
CA PRO A 44 13.12 5.41 -0.21
C PRO A 44 12.72 4.16 0.57
N ALA A 45 13.69 3.52 1.22
CA ALA A 45 13.46 2.35 2.05
C ALA A 45 13.32 2.75 3.52
N PHE A 46 12.37 2.14 4.22
CA PHE A 46 12.23 2.27 5.66
C PHE A 46 13.01 1.16 6.37
N SER A 47 13.75 1.51 7.42
CA SER A 47 14.53 0.56 8.20
C SER A 47 14.75 1.07 9.61
N ALA A 48 15.10 0.18 10.54
CA ALA A 48 15.46 0.56 11.92
C ALA A 48 16.69 1.48 12.04
N LYS A 49 17.41 1.74 10.95
CA LYS A 49 18.59 2.64 10.90
C LYS A 49 18.29 3.97 10.22
N THR A 50 17.14 4.08 9.54
CA THR A 50 16.76 5.27 8.78
C THR A 50 15.84 6.10 9.65
N GLU A 51 16.12 7.40 9.79
CA GLU A 51 15.15 8.33 10.37
C GLU A 51 13.92 8.38 9.45
N PRO A 52 12.73 7.99 9.94
CA PRO A 52 11.54 7.88 9.09
C PRO A 52 11.15 9.22 8.47
N GLU A 53 11.37 10.33 9.16
CA GLU A 53 11.11 11.70 8.70
C GLU A 53 11.84 12.02 7.38
N ILE A 54 13.08 11.54 7.24
CA ILE A 54 13.88 11.72 6.03
C ILE A 54 13.29 10.92 4.87
N ALA A 55 12.94 9.65 5.12
CA ALA A 55 12.31 8.81 4.10
C ALA A 55 10.93 9.35 3.67
N LEU A 56 10.15 9.89 4.61
CA LEU A 56 8.85 10.51 4.35
C LEU A 56 8.99 11.82 3.54
N CYS A 57 9.96 12.66 3.90
CA CYS A 57 10.25 13.91 3.17
C CYS A 57 10.60 13.68 1.70
N ASP A 58 11.32 12.59 1.41
CA ASP A 58 11.84 12.32 0.06
C ASP A 58 10.96 11.33 -0.73
N TYR A 59 9.85 10.86 -0.16
CA TYR A 59 8.97 9.91 -0.84
C TYR A 59 8.27 10.56 -2.04
N PRO A 60 8.41 10.03 -3.28
CA PRO A 60 7.86 10.66 -4.48
C PRO A 60 6.36 10.37 -4.65
N LEU A 61 5.53 11.06 -3.88
CA LEU A 61 4.07 10.94 -3.90
C LEU A 61 3.49 11.25 -5.30
N GLY A 62 2.42 10.54 -5.67
CA GLY A 62 1.73 10.67 -6.96
C GLY A 62 2.46 10.04 -8.15
N VAL A 63 3.68 9.53 -7.99
CA VAL A 63 4.49 8.95 -9.08
C VAL A 63 4.71 7.44 -8.90
N ILE A 64 4.80 6.96 -7.66
CA ILE A 64 5.06 5.55 -7.38
C ILE A 64 3.81 4.71 -7.64
N THR A 65 3.85 3.83 -8.64
CA THR A 65 2.79 2.85 -8.89
C THR A 65 2.88 1.67 -7.92
N LYS A 66 1.79 0.91 -7.77
CA LYS A 66 1.78 -0.37 -7.02
C LYS A 66 2.89 -1.32 -7.44
N GLN A 67 3.19 -1.41 -8.75
CA GLN A 67 4.25 -2.26 -9.26
C GLN A 67 5.64 -1.81 -8.78
N VAL A 68 5.92 -0.50 -8.81
CA VAL A 68 7.18 0.06 -8.33
C VAL A 68 7.30 -0.11 -6.82
N ALA A 69 6.21 0.14 -6.08
CA ALA A 69 6.15 -0.08 -4.65
C ALA A 69 6.44 -1.55 -4.30
N PHE A 70 5.80 -2.50 -4.98
CA PHE A 70 6.02 -3.93 -4.78
C PHE A 70 7.47 -4.33 -5.10
N SER A 71 8.02 -3.87 -6.23
CA SER A 71 9.41 -4.18 -6.59
C SER A 71 10.42 -3.65 -5.57
N ARG A 72 10.09 -2.57 -4.86
CA ARG A 72 11.00 -1.93 -3.89
C ARG A 72 10.87 -2.51 -2.49
N HIS A 73 9.64 -2.65 -2.01
CA HIS A 73 9.33 -3.00 -0.63
C HIS A 73 8.99 -4.48 -0.46
N GLY A 74 8.73 -5.19 -1.55
CA GLY A 74 8.25 -6.56 -1.54
C GLY A 74 6.76 -6.67 -1.19
N SER A 75 6.34 -7.89 -0.87
CA SER A 75 4.97 -8.17 -0.45
C SER A 75 4.64 -7.45 0.86
N PRO A 76 3.49 -6.75 0.95
CA PRO A 76 3.06 -6.17 2.19
C PRO A 76 2.73 -7.24 3.23
N HIS A 77 2.88 -6.88 4.50
CA HIS A 77 2.47 -7.73 5.62
C HIS A 77 0.95 -7.83 5.70
N LYS A 78 0.25 -6.74 5.33
CA LYS A 78 -1.21 -6.68 5.27
C LYS A 78 -1.67 -5.70 4.18
N ILE A 79 -2.76 -6.04 3.52
CA ILE A 79 -3.53 -5.11 2.69
C ILE A 79 -4.78 -4.72 3.47
N VAL A 80 -5.07 -3.42 3.57
CA VAL A 80 -6.20 -2.87 4.34
C VAL A 80 -7.01 -1.89 3.50
N THR A 81 -8.26 -1.69 3.88
CA THR A 81 -9.05 -0.52 3.48
C THR A 81 -8.97 0.51 4.61
N LEU A 82 -8.45 1.69 4.31
CA LEU A 82 -8.31 2.79 5.26
C LEU A 82 -9.66 3.47 5.52
N ALA A 83 -9.74 4.31 6.55
CA ALA A 83 -10.97 5.01 6.95
C ALA A 83 -11.56 5.90 5.84
N ASN A 84 -10.70 6.37 4.92
CA ASN A 84 -11.08 7.15 3.74
C ASN A 84 -11.45 6.26 2.53
N SER A 85 -11.66 4.96 2.75
CA SER A 85 -12.00 3.95 1.72
C SER A 85 -10.89 3.66 0.69
N LYS A 86 -9.67 4.16 0.90
CA LYS A 86 -8.53 3.88 0.03
C LYS A 86 -7.80 2.61 0.45
N GLU A 87 -7.06 2.03 -0.49
CA GLU A 87 -6.26 0.84 -0.23
C GLU A 87 -4.95 1.22 0.46
N GLY A 88 -4.62 0.49 1.52
CA GLY A 88 -3.38 0.64 2.28
C GLY A 88 -2.55 -0.64 2.24
N TRP A 89 -1.27 -0.54 1.92
CA TRP A 89 -0.31 -1.65 2.07
C TRP A 89 0.55 -1.42 3.29
N VAL A 90 0.39 -2.27 4.30
CA VAL A 90 1.06 -2.15 5.60
C VAL A 90 2.32 -3.02 5.61
N TYR A 91 3.40 -2.42 6.08
CA TYR A 91 4.71 -3.05 6.25
C TYR A 91 5.17 -2.91 7.69
N GLU A 92 5.70 -3.98 8.28
CA GLU A 92 6.33 -3.93 9.59
C GLU A 92 7.84 -3.80 9.45
N ILE A 93 8.42 -2.96 10.31
CA ILE A 93 9.86 -2.78 10.48
C ILE A 93 10.22 -3.36 11.85
N PRO A 94 10.99 -4.46 11.89
CA PRO A 94 11.47 -5.01 13.15
C PRO A 94 12.30 -3.97 13.91
N HIS A 95 11.89 -3.64 15.13
CA HIS A 95 12.64 -2.74 16.01
C HIS A 95 12.87 -3.37 17.38
N ALA A 96 13.96 -2.99 18.05
CA ALA A 96 14.42 -3.66 19.26
C ALA A 96 13.47 -3.49 20.47
N ARG A 97 12.59 -2.48 20.44
CA ARG A 97 11.69 -2.13 21.55
C ARG A 97 10.20 -2.08 21.16
N GLY A 98 9.85 -2.41 19.92
CA GLY A 98 8.47 -2.28 19.43
C GLY A 98 8.32 -2.67 17.97
N ARG A 99 7.14 -2.40 17.41
CA ARG A 99 6.82 -2.65 16.01
C ARG A 99 6.52 -1.31 15.32
N ASN A 100 7.46 -0.84 14.52
CA ASN A 100 7.19 0.33 13.70
C ASN A 100 6.53 -0.16 12.42
N THR A 101 5.53 0.55 11.95
CA THR A 101 4.86 0.23 10.69
C THR A 101 4.96 1.41 9.75
N TYR A 102 4.90 1.11 8.46
CA TYR A 102 4.56 2.13 7.48
C TYR A 102 3.50 1.59 6.54
N THR A 103 2.57 2.45 6.17
CA THR A 103 1.46 2.14 5.28
C THR A 103 1.58 2.99 4.03
N LEU A 104 1.61 2.35 2.86
CA LEU A 104 1.47 3.03 1.57
C LEU A 104 -0.02 3.18 1.27
N GLU A 105 -0.50 4.41 1.15
CA GLU A 105 -1.87 4.70 0.78
C GLU A 105 -1.98 4.91 -0.74
N PHE A 106 -2.93 4.22 -1.38
CA PHE A 106 -3.10 4.25 -2.82
C PHE A 106 -4.39 4.93 -3.26
N ASP A 107 -4.29 5.70 -4.34
CA ASP A 107 -5.42 6.16 -5.14
C ASP A 107 -5.13 5.90 -6.61
N ASP A 108 -6.09 5.35 -7.35
CA ASP A 108 -5.93 4.99 -8.77
C ASP A 108 -4.61 4.24 -9.10
N GLY A 109 -4.17 3.36 -8.18
CA GLY A 109 -2.97 2.54 -8.36
C GLY A 109 -1.62 3.25 -8.13
N VAL A 110 -1.63 4.51 -7.68
CA VAL A 110 -0.41 5.27 -7.30
C VAL A 110 -0.40 5.58 -5.81
N VAL A 111 0.79 5.67 -5.22
CA VAL A 111 0.98 6.05 -3.80
C VAL A 111 0.69 7.53 -3.66
N ILE A 112 -0.31 7.88 -2.86
CA ILE A 112 -0.68 9.27 -2.59
C ILE A 112 -0.24 9.76 -1.21
N ASP A 113 -0.02 8.85 -0.27
CA ASP A 113 0.59 9.18 1.02
C ASP A 113 1.36 7.97 1.58
N VAL A 114 2.25 8.26 2.53
CA VAL A 114 2.92 7.23 3.34
C VAL A 114 2.74 7.60 4.79
N ILE A 115 2.15 6.69 5.56
CA ILE A 115 1.86 6.89 6.97
C ILE A 115 2.85 6.04 7.75
N TYR A 116 3.69 6.64 8.58
CA TYR A 116 4.59 5.94 9.48
C TYR A 116 4.01 6.00 10.90
N GLU A 117 3.97 4.86 11.57
CA GLU A 117 3.55 4.76 12.97
C GLU A 117 4.71 4.13 13.76
N ASP A 118 5.20 4.84 14.77
CA ASP A 118 6.10 4.26 15.76
C ASP A 118 5.28 3.64 16.90
N ASP A 119 5.52 2.37 17.21
CA ASP A 119 5.04 1.80 18.47
C ASP A 119 6.23 1.77 19.43
N ASP A 120 6.27 2.70 20.37
CA ASP A 120 7.26 2.75 21.44
C ASP A 120 7.07 1.64 22.49
N GLY A 121 6.09 0.75 22.29
CA GLY A 121 5.75 -0.35 23.18
C GLY A 121 4.88 0.09 24.37
N LEU A 122 4.53 1.38 24.46
CA LEU A 122 3.68 1.95 25.50
C LEU A 122 2.27 2.27 24.97
N GLY A 123 2.01 2.05 23.67
CA GLY A 123 0.74 2.35 23.03
C GLY A 123 0.49 3.84 22.82
N THR A 124 1.55 4.66 22.92
CA THR A 124 1.51 6.12 22.78
C THR A 124 2.01 6.62 21.42
N GLY A 125 2.23 5.68 20.48
CA GLY A 125 2.76 5.95 19.15
C GLY A 125 2.16 7.16 18.45
N THR A 126 3.03 7.92 17.80
CA THR A 126 2.68 9.10 17.01
C THR A 126 2.74 8.74 15.52
N GLY A 127 1.61 8.86 14.83
CA GLY A 127 1.59 8.75 13.38
C GLY A 127 2.12 10.03 12.73
N VAL A 128 2.98 9.91 11.73
CA VAL A 128 3.43 11.01 10.87
C VAL A 128 3.31 10.61 9.40
N THR A 129 2.91 11.54 8.53
CA THR A 129 2.75 11.24 7.09
C THR A 129 3.74 11.95 6.19
N ALA A 130 4.00 11.38 5.01
CA ALA A 130 4.85 11.99 4.00
C ALA A 130 4.28 13.34 3.55
N THR A 131 2.97 13.44 3.38
CA THR A 131 2.30 14.70 3.06
C THR A 131 2.57 15.78 4.11
N GLU A 132 2.47 15.45 5.40
CA GLU A 132 2.76 16.37 6.49
C GLU A 132 4.23 16.81 6.48
N MET A 133 5.16 15.85 6.36
CA MET A 133 6.60 16.11 6.36
C MET A 133 7.03 16.98 5.17
N GLN A 134 6.47 16.73 3.99
CA GLN A 134 6.75 17.49 2.78
C GLN A 134 6.16 18.90 2.85
N ALA A 135 4.97 19.06 3.42
CA ALA A 135 4.36 20.38 3.63
C ALA A 135 5.20 21.24 4.59
N HIS A 136 5.75 20.66 5.66
CA HIS A 136 6.65 21.37 6.58
C HIS A 136 7.96 21.81 5.91
N LYS A 137 8.58 20.94 5.09
CA LYS A 137 9.78 21.27 4.31
C LYS A 137 9.55 22.40 3.31
N ALA A 138 8.34 22.49 2.74
CA ALA A 138 7.99 23.50 1.75
C ALA A 138 7.68 24.89 2.34
N GLN A 139 7.58 25.04 3.67
CA GLN A 139 7.36 26.35 4.28
C GLN A 139 8.59 27.25 4.07
N PRO A 140 8.44 28.41 3.39
CA PRO A 140 9.52 29.36 3.27
C PRO A 140 9.90 29.85 4.67
N VAL A 141 11.19 29.82 5.01
CA VAL A 141 11.68 30.51 6.21
C VAL A 141 11.30 31.98 6.03
N ALA A 142 10.33 32.46 6.82
CA ALA A 142 9.90 33.85 6.75
C ALA A 142 11.15 34.74 6.86
N PRO A 143 11.30 35.77 6.01
CA PRO A 143 12.47 36.64 6.09
C PRO A 143 12.55 37.21 7.51
N VAL A 144 13.65 36.91 8.20
CA VAL A 144 13.91 37.45 9.54
C VAL A 144 13.84 38.98 9.42
N PRO A 145 12.96 39.67 10.14
CA PRO A 145 12.92 41.12 10.10
C PRO A 145 14.29 41.62 10.60
N MET A 146 15.03 42.28 9.71
CA MET A 146 16.29 42.93 10.07
C MET A 146 15.98 44.08 11.05
N PRO A 147 16.79 44.23 12.12
CA PRO A 147 16.61 45.31 13.10
C PRO A 147 16.88 46.70 12.51
#